data_AF-C2CIR0-F1
#
_entry.id   AF-C2CIR0-F1
#
_cell.length_a   1.000
_cell.length_b   1.000
_cell.length_c   1.000
_cell.angle_alpha   90.00
_cell.angle_beta   90.00
_cell.angle_gamma   90.00
#
_symmetry.space_group_name_H-M   'P 1'
#
loop_
_entity.id
_entity.type
_entity.pdbx_description
1 polymer ?
#
loop_
_entity_poly.entity_id
_entity_poly.type
_entity_poly.pdbx_seq_one_letter_code
_entity_poly.pdbx_strand_id
1 'polypeptide(L)'
;MMFKKKLIAGLLAFNFAFLGIGPVFQKVSPVNISYAAEDDATKLKTQKEQLQIGVDDSVNIFASETYNLIKKQSLKANYVEALEYAKTLLNKENPSYEELRNATIALNNAKSEIREYGKKILAVQKLKAAVEENRITIKAIKYLMNTYPAIARSIGPKANAIIEKSNRVIANAQRIISQFE
;
A
#
# COMPACT_ATOMS: atom_id res chain seq x y z
N MET A 1 -8.11 34.44 -47.74
CA MET A 1 -7.49 33.16 -47.32
C MET A 1 -6.69 33.43 -46.05
N MET A 2 -7.23 33.24 -44.83
CA MET A 2 -7.26 32.00 -44.02
C MET A 2 -5.87 31.34 -43.94
N PHE A 3 -5.20 31.20 -42.79
CA PHE A 3 -5.68 30.69 -41.50
C PHE A 3 -5.00 31.34 -40.28
N LYS A 4 -5.82 31.69 -39.26
CA LYS A 4 -5.39 31.86 -37.87
C LYS A 4 -5.49 30.49 -37.18
N LYS A 5 -4.50 30.09 -36.35
CA LYS A 5 -4.74 29.22 -35.20
C LYS A 5 -3.95 29.71 -33.99
N LYS A 6 -4.70 29.84 -32.90
CA LYS A 6 -4.35 30.40 -31.60
C LYS A 6 -3.90 29.26 -30.66
N LEU A 7 -3.01 29.61 -29.73
CA LEU A 7 -2.95 29.21 -28.30
C LEU A 7 -3.65 27.90 -27.89
N ILE A 8 -2.88 26.94 -27.37
CA ILE A 8 -3.30 26.11 -26.24
C ILE A 8 -2.15 26.07 -25.23
N ALA A 9 -2.20 27.05 -24.32
CA ALA A 9 -1.72 26.86 -22.96
C ALA A 9 -2.85 26.16 -22.19
N GLY A 10 -2.57 25.02 -21.57
CA GLY A 10 -3.60 24.21 -20.91
C GLY A 10 -3.00 23.07 -20.09
N LEU A 11 -2.40 23.42 -18.95
CA LEU A 11 -2.33 22.66 -17.69
C LEU A 11 -2.57 21.13 -17.78
N LEU A 12 -1.50 20.37 -17.98
CA LEU A 12 -1.39 19.07 -17.31
C LEU A 12 -0.77 19.32 -15.93
N ALA A 13 -1.62 19.65 -14.97
CA ALA A 13 -1.28 19.45 -13.57
C ALA A 13 -1.19 17.94 -13.36
N PHE A 14 0.01 17.41 -13.55
CA PHE A 14 0.38 16.08 -13.10
C PHE A 14 0.08 16.00 -11.59
N ASN A 15 -1.02 15.36 -11.22
CA ASN A 15 -1.14 14.80 -9.88
C ASN A 15 -0.20 13.59 -9.83
N PHE A 16 1.09 13.88 -9.63
CA PHE A 16 2.03 12.95 -9.02
C PHE A 16 1.49 12.61 -7.63
N ALA A 17 0.77 11.49 -7.51
CA ALA A 17 0.56 10.82 -6.24
C ALA A 17 1.39 9.54 -6.18
N PHE A 18 2.66 9.66 -6.58
CA PHE A 18 3.72 8.84 -6.03
C PHE A 18 4.14 9.56 -4.74
N LEU A 19 3.57 9.17 -3.59
CA LEU A 19 4.07 9.38 -2.22
C LEU A 19 2.99 8.91 -1.24
N GLY A 20 3.31 7.90 -0.44
CA GLY A 20 2.39 7.35 0.54
C GLY A 20 2.13 8.32 1.69
N ILE A 21 0.87 8.73 1.88
CA ILE A 21 0.31 9.16 3.17
C ILE A 21 -1.17 8.79 3.20
N GLY A 22 -1.57 7.90 4.13
CA GLY A 22 -2.90 7.86 4.78
C GLY A 22 -4.18 7.72 3.92
N PRO A 23 -5.33 7.41 4.54
CA PRO A 23 -6.60 7.28 3.82
C PRO A 23 -7.21 8.66 3.65
N VAL A 24 -7.09 9.23 2.46
CA VAL A 24 -7.95 10.36 2.05
C VAL A 24 -8.76 9.86 0.88
N PHE A 25 -9.98 9.40 1.18
CA PHE A 25 -11.07 9.46 0.22
C PHE A 25 -11.21 10.93 -0.17
N GLN A 26 -10.58 11.35 -1.26
CA GLN A 26 -10.87 12.65 -1.85
C GLN A 26 -12.30 12.57 -2.34
N LYS A 27 -13.22 13.17 -1.56
CA LYS A 27 -14.45 13.74 -2.12
C LYS A 27 -14.02 14.63 -3.27
N VAL A 28 -14.19 14.13 -4.49
CA VAL A 28 -14.21 14.96 -5.69
C VAL A 28 -15.39 15.91 -5.54
N SER A 29 -15.11 17.15 -5.12
CA SER A 29 -16.04 18.25 -5.33
C SER A 29 -16.27 18.40 -6.84
N PRO A 30 -17.51 18.58 -7.30
CA PRO A 30 -17.79 18.72 -8.73
C PRO A 30 -17.18 20.05 -9.19
N VAL A 31 -16.05 19.98 -9.88
CA VAL A 31 -15.63 21.07 -10.75
C VAL A 31 -16.65 21.10 -11.87
N ASN A 32 -17.43 22.18 -11.94
CA ASN A 32 -18.30 22.47 -13.07
C ASN A 32 -17.40 22.73 -14.29
N ILE A 33 -16.96 21.66 -14.93
CA ILE A 33 -16.35 21.66 -16.24
C ILE A 33 -17.52 21.71 -17.22
N SER A 34 -17.57 22.75 -18.04
CA SER A 34 -18.45 22.79 -19.21
C SER A 34 -18.09 21.58 -20.09
N TYR A 35 -18.92 20.54 -20.04
CA TYR A 35 -18.76 19.36 -20.88
C TYR A 35 -19.06 19.76 -22.32
N ALA A 36 -18.01 20.03 -23.09
CA ALA A 36 -18.07 19.66 -24.50
C ALA A 36 -18.36 18.15 -24.52
N ALA A 37 -19.40 17.73 -25.24
CA ALA A 37 -19.73 16.31 -25.36
C ALA A 37 -18.49 15.57 -25.91
N GLU A 38 -17.77 14.86 -25.05
CA GLU A 38 -16.72 13.94 -25.50
C GLU A 38 -17.40 12.88 -26.36
N ASP A 39 -16.97 12.77 -27.61
CA ASP A 39 -17.44 11.71 -28.49
C ASP A 39 -16.99 10.34 -27.92
N ASP A 40 -17.74 9.29 -28.24
CA ASP A 40 -17.54 7.96 -27.67
C ASP A 40 -16.15 7.37 -27.96
N ALA A 41 -15.51 7.74 -29.08
CA ALA A 41 -14.15 7.33 -29.40
C ALA A 41 -13.12 8.01 -28.49
N THR A 42 -13.34 9.27 -28.14
CA THR A 42 -12.50 9.99 -27.17
C THR A 42 -12.59 9.35 -25.78
N LYS A 43 -13.79 9.01 -25.30
CA LYS A 43 -13.97 8.31 -24.02
C LYS A 43 -13.33 6.93 -24.00
N LEU A 44 -13.50 6.17 -25.08
CA LEU A 44 -12.91 4.84 -25.23
C LEU A 44 -11.38 4.91 -25.19
N LYS A 45 -10.79 5.87 -25.90
CA LYS A 45 -9.34 6.10 -25.91
C LYS A 45 -8.82 6.43 -24.51
N THR A 46 -9.45 7.39 -23.82
CA THR A 46 -9.09 7.76 -22.45
C THR A 46 -9.17 6.55 -21.50
N GLN A 47 -10.21 5.72 -21.62
CA GLN A 47 -10.34 4.52 -20.78
C GLN A 47 -9.26 3.47 -21.08
N LYS A 48 -8.85 3.33 -22.35
CA LYS A 48 -7.75 2.44 -22.76
C LYS A 48 -6.41 2.93 -22.18
N GLU A 49 -6.15 4.23 -22.24
CA GLU A 49 -4.95 4.84 -21.64
C GLU A 49 -4.90 4.64 -20.12
N GLN A 50 -6.02 4.81 -19.42
CA GLN A 50 -6.10 4.54 -17.98
C GLN A 50 -5.79 3.08 -17.64
N LEU A 51 -6.32 2.13 -18.41
CA LEU A 51 -6.02 0.71 -18.20
C LEU A 51 -4.53 0.41 -18.47
N GLN A 52 -3.95 1.01 -19.52
CA GLN A 52 -2.53 0.87 -19.86
C GLN A 52 -1.63 1.37 -18.72
N ILE A 53 -1.90 2.56 -18.17
CA ILE A 53 -1.18 3.09 -17.01
C ILE A 53 -1.25 2.10 -15.83
N GLY A 54 -2.42 1.50 -15.61
CA GLY A 54 -2.62 0.47 -14.60
C GLY A 54 -1.72 -0.76 -14.81
N VAL A 55 -1.59 -1.22 -16.06
CA VAL A 55 -0.73 -2.35 -16.44
C VAL A 55 0.75 -1.99 -16.31
N ASP A 56 1.18 -0.82 -16.78
CA ASP A 56 2.58 -0.40 -16.74
C ASP A 56 3.12 -0.26 -15.31
N ASP A 57 2.28 0.21 -14.39
CA ASP A 57 2.61 0.29 -12.96
C ASP A 57 2.80 -1.08 -12.29
N SER A 58 2.46 -2.20 -12.95
CA SER A 58 2.70 -3.55 -12.40
C SER A 58 4.17 -3.84 -12.12
N VAL A 59 5.09 -3.24 -12.89
CA VAL A 59 6.53 -3.38 -12.66
C VAL A 59 6.91 -2.88 -11.27
N ASN A 60 6.34 -1.75 -10.84
CA ASN A 60 6.59 -1.18 -9.51
C ASN A 60 5.99 -2.06 -8.40
N ILE A 61 4.82 -2.65 -8.64
CA ILE A 61 4.18 -3.55 -7.67
C ILE A 61 5.03 -4.80 -7.45
N PHE A 62 5.46 -5.46 -8.53
CA PHE A 62 6.30 -6.66 -8.44
C PHE A 62 7.67 -6.39 -7.82
N ALA A 63 8.26 -5.21 -8.09
CA ALA A 63 9.53 -4.81 -7.50
C ALA A 63 9.42 -4.41 -6.01
N SER A 64 8.20 -4.17 -5.50
CA SER A 64 8.03 -3.67 -4.14
C SER A 64 8.38 -4.72 -3.08
N GLU A 65 9.10 -4.31 -2.04
CA GLU A 65 9.36 -5.14 -0.85
C GLU A 65 8.06 -5.70 -0.27
N THR A 66 7.04 -4.83 -0.20
CA THR A 66 5.70 -5.19 0.26
C THR A 66 5.15 -6.41 -0.47
N TYR A 67 5.15 -6.44 -1.80
CA TYR A 67 4.65 -7.57 -2.59
C TYR A 67 5.45 -8.85 -2.32
N ASN A 68 6.77 -8.74 -2.16
CA ASN A 68 7.64 -9.87 -1.84
C ASN A 68 7.37 -10.45 -0.45
N LEU A 69 6.96 -9.62 0.51
CA LEU A 69 6.60 -10.04 1.87
C LEU A 69 5.22 -10.72 1.97
N ILE A 70 4.35 -10.58 0.96
CA ILE A 70 3.03 -11.20 0.95
C ILE A 70 3.16 -12.71 0.79
N LYS A 71 2.79 -13.45 1.85
CA LYS A 71 2.71 -14.92 1.86
C LYS A 71 1.37 -15.47 1.37
N LYS A 72 0.31 -14.66 1.41
CA LYS A 72 -1.04 -15.07 1.00
C LYS A 72 -1.11 -15.18 -0.52
N GLN A 73 -0.93 -16.41 -1.04
CA GLN A 73 -0.86 -16.66 -2.48
C GLN A 73 -2.13 -16.27 -3.23
N SER A 74 -3.31 -16.36 -2.60
CA SER A 74 -4.56 -15.95 -3.22
C SER A 74 -4.57 -14.45 -3.60
N LEU A 75 -3.96 -13.57 -2.79
CA LEU A 75 -3.88 -12.14 -3.12
C LEU A 75 -2.96 -11.90 -4.33
N LYS A 76 -1.85 -12.62 -4.39
CA LYS A 76 -0.94 -12.56 -5.54
C LYS A 76 -1.62 -13.06 -6.80
N ALA A 77 -2.33 -14.18 -6.71
CA ALA A 77 -3.09 -14.76 -7.80
C ALA A 77 -4.18 -13.79 -8.31
N ASN A 78 -5.00 -13.23 -7.42
CA ASN A 78 -6.04 -12.25 -7.79
C ASN A 78 -5.46 -11.05 -8.54
N TYR A 79 -4.31 -10.54 -8.10
CA TYR A 79 -3.63 -9.43 -8.78
C TYR A 79 -3.11 -9.82 -10.17
N VAL A 80 -2.47 -10.99 -10.28
CA VAL A 80 -1.97 -11.51 -11.56
C VAL A 80 -3.13 -11.77 -12.52
N GLU A 81 -4.23 -12.35 -12.06
CA GLU A 81 -5.42 -12.60 -12.87
C GLU A 81 -6.03 -11.30 -13.41
N ALA A 82 -6.20 -10.28 -12.54
CA ALA A 82 -6.70 -8.97 -12.97
C ALA A 82 -5.74 -8.28 -13.96
N LEU A 83 -4.43 -8.46 -13.79
CA LEU A 83 -3.41 -7.91 -14.69
C LEU A 83 -3.45 -8.59 -16.07
N GLU A 84 -3.57 -9.92 -16.12
CA GLU A 84 -3.65 -10.66 -17.38
C GLU A 84 -4.97 -10.38 -18.12
N TYR A 85 -6.08 -10.23 -17.39
CA TYR A 85 -7.34 -9.79 -17.96
C TYR A 85 -7.24 -8.38 -18.57
N ALA A 86 -6.60 -7.45 -17.87
CA ALA A 86 -6.34 -6.10 -18.37
C ALA A 86 -5.50 -6.11 -19.66
N LYS A 87 -4.39 -6.88 -19.69
CA LYS A 87 -3.55 -7.04 -20.88
C LYS A 87 -4.32 -7.64 -22.05
N THR A 88 -5.15 -8.65 -21.79
CA THR A 88 -5.99 -9.28 -22.81
C THR A 88 -6.92 -8.28 -23.47
N LEU A 89 -7.58 -7.41 -22.69
CA LEU A 89 -8.47 -6.38 -23.23
C LEU A 89 -7.73 -5.24 -23.97
N LEU A 90 -6.53 -4.88 -23.53
CA LEU A 90 -5.70 -3.90 -24.24
C LEU A 90 -5.30 -4.38 -25.65
N ASN A 91 -5.08 -5.70 -25.79
CA ASN A 91 -4.72 -6.36 -27.05
C ASN A 91 -5.94 -6.76 -27.90
N LYS A 92 -7.16 -6.68 -27.37
CA LYS A 92 -8.40 -6.93 -28.13
C LYS A 92 -8.55 -5.86 -29.22
N GLU A 93 -9.00 -6.26 -30.40
CA GLU A 93 -9.16 -5.36 -31.56
C GLU A 93 -10.19 -4.25 -31.30
N ASN A 94 -11.36 -4.63 -30.80
CA ASN A 94 -12.46 -3.71 -30.50
C ASN A 94 -13.03 -3.98 -29.09
N PRO A 95 -12.32 -3.62 -28.01
CA PRO A 95 -12.87 -3.71 -26.66
C PRO A 95 -13.94 -2.64 -26.46
N SER A 96 -15.01 -2.97 -25.76
CA SER A 96 -16.01 -1.99 -25.34
C SER A 96 -15.48 -1.12 -24.19
N TYR A 97 -16.06 0.08 -24.05
CA TYR A 97 -15.75 0.97 -22.93
C TYR A 97 -15.98 0.28 -21.57
N GLU A 98 -17.10 -0.43 -21.41
CA GLU A 98 -17.42 -1.11 -20.14
C GLU A 98 -16.46 -2.26 -19.84
N GLU A 99 -15.99 -3.01 -20.85
CA GLU A 99 -14.94 -4.03 -20.63
C GLU A 99 -13.66 -3.41 -20.07
N LEU A 100 -13.18 -2.33 -20.70
CA LEU A 100 -11.96 -1.63 -20.25
C LEU A 100 -12.15 -0.99 -18.87
N ARG A 101 -13.32 -0.40 -18.61
CA ARG A 101 -13.66 0.21 -17.33
C ARG A 101 -13.72 -0.84 -16.22
N ASN A 102 -14.37 -1.97 -16.45
CA ASN A 102 -14.47 -3.06 -15.47
C ASN A 102 -13.10 -3.67 -15.19
N ALA A 103 -12.26 -3.85 -16.21
CA ALA A 103 -10.88 -4.30 -16.03
C ALA A 103 -10.04 -3.31 -15.22
N THR A 104 -10.22 -2.00 -15.45
CA THR A 104 -9.56 -0.94 -14.70
C THR A 104 -9.95 -1.00 -13.22
N ILE A 105 -11.26 -1.16 -12.94
CA ILE A 105 -11.77 -1.31 -11.57
C ILE A 105 -11.19 -2.56 -10.92
N ALA A 106 -11.23 -3.72 -11.59
CA ALA A 106 -10.72 -4.98 -11.06
C ALA A 106 -9.22 -4.90 -10.73
N LEU A 107 -8.41 -4.35 -11.65
CA LEU A 107 -6.98 -4.17 -11.44
C LEU A 107 -6.69 -3.23 -10.27
N ASN A 108 -7.41 -2.11 -10.16
CA ASN A 108 -7.25 -1.16 -9.07
C ASN A 108 -7.67 -1.75 -7.71
N ASN A 109 -8.74 -2.54 -7.67
CA ASN A 109 -9.17 -3.22 -6.46
C ASN A 109 -8.11 -4.22 -5.99
N ALA A 110 -7.59 -5.05 -6.90
CA ALA A 110 -6.53 -6.01 -6.58
C ALA A 110 -5.23 -5.31 -6.11
N LYS A 111 -4.86 -4.17 -6.72
CA LYS A 111 -3.76 -3.33 -6.23
C LYS A 111 -4.01 -2.81 -4.81
N SER A 112 -5.23 -2.37 -4.53
CA SER A 112 -5.61 -1.87 -3.20
C SER A 112 -5.50 -2.97 -2.15
N GLU A 113 -5.98 -4.18 -2.44
CA GLU A 113 -5.87 -5.33 -1.53
C GLU A 113 -4.41 -5.68 -1.21
N ILE A 114 -3.55 -5.74 -2.23
CA ILE A 114 -2.10 -5.94 -2.06
C ILE A 114 -1.51 -4.86 -1.15
N ARG A 115 -1.85 -3.58 -1.37
CA ARG A 115 -1.36 -2.45 -0.57
C ARG A 115 -1.83 -2.52 0.87
N GLU A 116 -3.11 -2.78 1.10
CA GLU A 116 -3.68 -2.87 2.45
C GLU A 116 -3.11 -4.05 3.24
N TYR A 117 -3.03 -5.22 2.62
CA TYR A 117 -2.43 -6.40 3.24
C TYR A 117 -0.93 -6.19 3.48
N GLY A 118 -0.26 -5.54 2.54
CA GLY A 118 1.12 -5.10 2.67
C GLY A 118 1.41 -4.24 3.89
N LYS A 119 0.59 -3.22 4.13
CA LYS A 119 0.67 -2.38 5.34
C LYS A 119 0.54 -3.21 6.62
N LYS A 120 -0.37 -4.20 6.62
CA LYS A 120 -0.57 -5.11 7.77
C LYS A 120 0.68 -5.95 8.03
N ILE A 121 1.28 -6.53 6.99
CA ILE A 121 2.51 -7.33 7.15
C ILE A 121 3.69 -6.48 7.67
N LEU A 122 3.89 -5.28 7.13
CA LEU A 122 4.93 -4.38 7.63
C LEU A 122 4.72 -4.01 9.10
N ALA A 123 3.47 -3.79 9.52
CA ALA A 123 3.16 -3.56 10.92
C ALA A 123 3.49 -4.79 11.79
N VAL A 124 3.14 -5.99 11.33
CA VAL A 124 3.48 -7.25 12.01
C VAL A 124 5.00 -7.42 12.14
N GLN A 125 5.78 -7.12 11.11
CA GLN A 125 7.25 -7.18 11.19
C GLN A 125 7.82 -6.22 12.21
N LYS A 126 7.33 -4.97 12.24
CA LYS A 126 7.73 -3.98 13.25
C LYS A 126 7.39 -4.44 14.67
N LEU A 127 6.21 -5.04 14.86
CA LEU A 127 5.82 -5.61 16.15
C LEU A 127 6.73 -6.79 16.55
N LYS A 128 7.09 -7.67 15.61
CA LYS A 128 8.04 -8.77 15.87
C LYS A 128 9.42 -8.23 16.27
N ALA A 129 9.92 -7.20 15.59
CA ALA A 129 11.18 -6.55 15.97
C ALA A 129 11.11 -5.95 17.37
N ALA A 130 10.02 -5.25 17.72
CA ALA A 130 9.81 -4.70 19.06
C ALA A 130 9.73 -5.79 20.13
N VAL A 131 9.12 -6.95 19.85
CA VAL A 131 9.11 -8.10 20.76
C VAL A 131 10.53 -8.57 21.04
N GLU A 132 11.35 -8.75 20.02
CA GLU A 132 12.73 -9.21 20.18
C GLU A 132 13.60 -8.18 20.93
N GLU A 133 13.46 -6.89 20.64
CA GLU A 133 14.16 -5.82 21.35
C GLU A 133 13.83 -5.80 22.86
N ASN A 134 12.54 -5.94 23.20
CA ASN A 134 12.09 -5.99 24.59
C ASN A 134 12.58 -7.27 25.29
N ARG A 135 12.65 -8.41 24.58
CA ARG A 135 13.24 -9.65 25.11
C ARG A 135 14.73 -9.50 25.40
N ILE A 136 15.48 -8.84 24.51
CA ILE A 136 16.90 -8.53 24.71
C ILE A 136 17.06 -7.62 25.93
N THR A 137 16.25 -6.57 26.04
CA THR A 137 16.26 -5.65 27.18
C THR A 137 16.04 -6.38 28.51
N ILE A 138 15.02 -7.25 28.58
CA ILE A 138 14.76 -8.05 29.78
C ILE A 138 15.95 -8.96 30.11
N LYS A 139 16.53 -9.63 29.11
CA LYS A 139 17.71 -10.50 29.30
C LYS A 139 18.90 -9.71 29.85
N ALA A 140 19.18 -8.53 29.29
CA ALA A 140 20.27 -7.67 29.73
C ALA A 140 20.07 -7.17 31.17
N ILE A 141 18.86 -6.73 31.53
CA ILE A 141 18.54 -6.30 32.89
C ILE A 141 18.71 -7.45 33.88
N LYS A 142 18.19 -8.64 33.56
CA LYS A 142 18.34 -9.84 34.41
C LYS A 142 19.82 -10.21 34.59
N TYR A 143 20.61 -10.15 33.52
CA TYR A 143 22.04 -10.39 33.59
C TYR A 143 22.75 -9.39 34.52
N LEU A 144 22.47 -8.09 34.38
CA LEU A 144 23.04 -7.04 35.24
C LEU A 144 22.66 -7.23 36.71
N MET A 145 21.39 -7.52 36.99
CA MET A 145 20.91 -7.72 38.36
C MET A 145 21.55 -8.95 39.02
N ASN A 146 21.75 -10.03 38.26
CA ASN A 146 22.37 -11.26 38.77
C ASN A 146 23.89 -11.11 38.96
N THR A 147 24.56 -10.43 38.04
CA THR A 147 26.03 -10.30 38.03
C THR A 147 26.51 -9.24 39.02
N TYR A 148 25.73 -8.18 39.25
CA TYR A 148 26.11 -7.04 40.08
C TYR A 148 25.08 -6.78 41.20
N PRO A 149 25.16 -7.51 42.34
CA PRO A 149 24.17 -7.42 43.42
C PRO A 149 24.05 -6.03 44.05
N ALA A 150 25.14 -5.25 44.07
CA ALA A 150 25.13 -3.88 44.57
C ALA A 150 24.30 -2.95 43.68
N ILE A 151 24.42 -3.11 42.36
CA ILE A 151 23.60 -2.40 41.38
C ILE A 151 22.15 -2.85 41.52
N ALA A 152 21.88 -4.15 41.62
CA ALA A 152 20.54 -4.70 41.79
C ALA A 152 19.78 -4.09 42.99
N ARG A 153 20.48 -3.86 44.12
CA ARG A 153 19.90 -3.17 45.29
C ARG A 153 19.52 -1.71 45.01
N SER A 154 20.33 -1.00 44.23
CA SER A 154 20.11 0.43 43.92
C SER A 154 19.06 0.64 42.82
N ILE A 155 19.09 -0.18 41.76
CA ILE A 155 18.23 0.01 40.57
C ILE A 155 17.05 -0.94 40.51
N GLY A 156 16.94 -1.90 41.43
CA GLY A 156 15.95 -2.99 41.41
C GLY A 156 14.52 -2.54 41.08
N PRO A 157 13.95 -1.53 41.77
CA PRO A 157 12.61 -1.03 41.46
C PRO A 157 12.47 -0.51 40.02
N LYS A 158 13.45 0.27 39.54
CA LYS A 158 13.46 0.81 38.17
C LYS A 158 13.63 -0.31 37.12
N ALA A 159 14.53 -1.25 37.39
CA ALA A 159 14.79 -2.41 36.54
C ALA A 159 13.52 -3.28 36.40
N ASN A 160 12.84 -3.58 37.50
CA ASN A 160 11.59 -4.33 37.49
C ASN A 160 10.48 -3.58 36.74
N ALA A 161 10.35 -2.26 36.93
CA ALA A 161 9.39 -1.46 36.18
C ALA A 161 9.63 -1.50 34.66
N ILE A 162 10.90 -1.50 34.22
CA ILE A 162 11.26 -1.66 32.81
C ILE A 162 10.89 -3.06 32.31
N ILE A 163 11.19 -4.12 33.09
CA ILE A 163 10.82 -5.50 32.74
C ILE A 163 9.30 -5.63 32.60
N GLU A 164 8.53 -5.11 33.54
CA GLU A 164 7.07 -5.13 33.48
C GLU A 164 6.52 -4.39 32.26
N LYS A 165 7.03 -3.18 31.98
CA LYS A 165 6.64 -2.43 30.78
C LYS A 165 6.97 -3.22 29.52
N SER A 166 8.15 -3.83 29.46
CA SER A 166 8.61 -4.64 28.33
C SER A 166 7.71 -5.86 28.12
N ASN A 167 7.35 -6.56 29.20
CA ASN A 167 6.41 -7.68 29.16
C ASN A 167 5.02 -7.26 28.67
N ARG A 168 4.52 -6.10 29.08
CA ARG A 168 3.23 -5.56 28.57
C ARG A 168 3.30 -5.27 27.07
N VAL A 169 4.40 -4.68 26.59
CA VAL A 169 4.62 -4.44 25.15
C VAL A 169 4.65 -5.76 24.38
N ILE A 170 5.40 -6.75 24.88
CA ILE A 170 5.48 -8.08 24.27
C ILE A 170 4.09 -8.73 24.18
N ALA A 171 3.34 -8.77 25.29
CA ALA A 171 2.01 -9.37 25.31
C ALA A 171 1.03 -8.69 24.35
N ASN A 172 1.03 -7.35 24.34
CA ASN A 172 0.17 -6.58 23.43
C ASN A 172 0.56 -6.79 21.96
N ALA A 173 1.85 -6.78 21.65
CA ALA A 173 2.34 -7.01 20.30
C ALA A 173 1.99 -8.43 19.82
N GLN A 174 2.21 -9.45 20.65
CA GLN A 174 1.87 -10.84 20.33
C GLN A 174 0.37 -11.03 20.08
N ARG A 175 -0.49 -10.41 20.90
CA ARG A 175 -1.95 -10.43 20.70
C ARG A 175 -2.37 -9.81 19.37
N ILE A 176 -1.70 -8.74 18.94
CA ILE A 176 -1.97 -8.11 17.65
C ILE A 176 -1.46 -9.01 16.52
N ILE A 177 -0.22 -9.51 16.62
CA ILE A 177 0.40 -10.39 15.61
C ILE A 177 -0.49 -11.62 15.34
N SER A 178 -1.02 -12.27 16.38
CA SER A 178 -1.87 -13.46 16.24
C SER A 178 -3.20 -13.22 15.53
N GLN A 179 -3.60 -11.96 15.32
CA GLN A 179 -4.79 -11.62 14.52
C GLN A 179 -4.49 -11.58 13.01
N PHE A 180 -3.21 -11.65 12.63
CA PHE A 180 -2.76 -11.56 11.24
C PHE A 180 -2.06 -12.82 10.72
N GLU A 181 -1.77 -13.78 11.61
CA GLU A 181 -1.24 -15.12 11.28
C GLU A 181 -2.38 -16.14 11.23
#